data_AF-W1V8L8-F1
#
_entry.id   AF-W1V8L8-F1
#
_cell.length_a   1.000
_cell.length_b   1.000
_cell.length_c   1.000
_cell.angle_alpha   90.00
_cell.angle_beta   90.00
_cell.angle_gamma   90.00
#
_symmetry.space_group_name_H-M   'P 1'
#
loop_
_entity.id
_entity.type
_entity.pdbx_description
1 polymer ?
#
loop_
_entity_poly.entity_id
_entity_poly.type
_entity_poly.pdbx_seq_one_letter_code
_entity_poly.pdbx_strand_id
1 'polypeptide(L)' 'MSESVKMPALGESVTEGTVSSWLKAVGDTVEADEPLLEVATDKVDTEVPSP' A
#
# COMPACT_ATOMS: atom_id res chain seq x y z
N MET A 1 -2.94 -17.04 -7.21
CA MET A 1 -2.20 -17.26 -5.94
C MET A 1 -2.35 -15.97 -5.15
N SER A 2 -2.71 -16.02 -3.87
CA SER A 2 -2.90 -14.81 -3.05
C SER A 2 -1.60 -14.54 -2.29
N GLU A 3 -0.86 -13.51 -2.70
CA GLU A 3 0.30 -13.03 -1.97
C GLU A 3 -0.16 -12.05 -0.88
N SER A 4 0.40 -12.16 0.32
CA SER A 4 0.10 -11.21 1.40
C SER A 4 0.92 -9.95 1.20
N VAL A 5 0.25 -8.85 0.84
CA VAL A 5 0.86 -7.54 0.71
C VAL A 5 1.38 -7.11 2.08
N LYS A 6 2.69 -7.07 2.25
CA LYS A 6 3.32 -6.51 3.46
C LYS A 6 3.48 -5.03 3.24
N MET A 7 2.98 -4.23 4.17
CA MET A 7 3.25 -2.80 4.14
C MET A 7 4.78 -2.59 4.15
N PRO A 8 5.33 -1.86 3.17
CA PRO A 8 6.73 -1.47 3.22
C PRO A 8 6.94 -0.59 4.47
N ALA A 9 8.15 -0.63 5.04
CA ALA A 9 8.46 0.23 6.17
C ALA A 9 8.29 1.70 5.74
N LEU A 10 7.29 2.39 6.28
CA LEU A 10 6.88 3.74 5.90
C LEU A 10 7.85 4.85 6.40
N GLY A 11 9.13 4.50 6.55
CA GLY A 11 10.17 5.31 7.18
C GLY A 11 10.40 4.92 8.64
N GLU A 12 11.64 5.05 9.11
CA GLU A 12 12.12 4.59 10.43
C GLU A 12 11.33 5.12 11.65
N SER A 13 10.42 6.09 11.48
CA SER A 13 9.63 6.70 12.56
C SER A 13 8.12 6.67 12.35
N VAL A 14 7.64 6.08 11.25
CA VAL A 14 6.21 6.05 10.93
C VAL A 14 5.69 4.63 11.18
N THR A 15 4.92 4.48 12.25
CA THR A 15 4.40 3.16 12.68
C THR A 15 2.94 2.97 12.27
N GLU A 16 2.22 4.06 12.00
CA GLU A 16 0.80 4.05 11.65
C GLU A 16 0.57 4.97 10.45
N GLY A 17 -0.18 4.47 9.46
CA GLY A 17 -0.56 5.21 8.26
C GLY A 17 -2.05 5.02 8.01
N THR A 18 -2.72 6.10 7.61
CA THR A 18 -4.16 6.05 7.28
C THR A 18 -4.30 5.72 5.79
N VAL A 19 -5.08 4.70 5.47
CA VAL A 19 -5.40 4.41 4.06
C VAL A 19 -6.28 5.53 3.54
N SER A 20 -5.74 6.32 2.61
CA SER A 20 -6.44 7.47 2.02
C SER A 20 -7.48 7.00 1.02
N SER A 21 -7.07 6.10 0.12
CA SER A 21 -7.97 5.50 -0.84
C SER A 21 -7.46 4.15 -1.35
N TRP A 22 -8.39 3.27 -1.67
CA TRP A 22 -8.11 2.00 -2.32
C TRP A 22 -8.18 2.19 -3.83
N LEU A 23 -7.05 2.01 -4.51
CA LEU A 23 -6.98 2.05 -5.97
C LEU A 23 -7.42 0.71 -6.58
N LYS A 24 -7.24 -0.40 -5.84
CA LYS A 24 -7.65 -1.75 -6.24
C LYS A 24 -8.78 -2.32 -5.39
N ALA A 25 -9.69 -3.00 -6.07
CA ALA A 25 -10.81 -3.70 -5.45
C ALA A 25 -10.51 -5.18 -5.24
N VAL A 26 -11.19 -5.79 -4.26
CA VAL A 26 -11.06 -7.22 -3.98
C VAL A 26 -11.56 -8.04 -5.17
N GLY A 27 -10.66 -8.81 -5.78
CA GLY A 27 -10.94 -9.62 -6.97
C GLY A 27 -10.50 -9.01 -8.29
N ASP A 28 -9.94 -7.79 -8.26
CA ASP A 28 -9.33 -7.18 -9.44
C ASP A 28 -7.96 -7.81 -9.75
N THR A 29 -7.55 -7.78 -11.02
CA THR A 29 -6.25 -8.34 -11.43
C THR A 29 -5.18 -7.29 -11.17
N VAL A 30 -4.17 -7.64 -10.39
CA VAL A 30 -3.06 -6.75 -10.03
C VAL A 30 -1.77 -7.32 -10.62
N GLU A 31 -0.96 -6.47 -11.24
CA GLU A 31 0.36 -6.84 -11.77
C GLU A 31 1.45 -6.48 -10.76
N ALA A 32 2.60 -7.17 -10.83
CA ALA A 32 3.76 -6.85 -10.01
C ALA A 32 4.23 -5.41 -10.30
N ASP A 33 4.69 -4.70 -9.26
CA ASP A 33 5.04 -3.27 -9.31
C ASP A 33 3.85 -2.30 -9.52
N GLU A 34 2.60 -2.78 -9.46
CA GLU A 34 1.41 -1.91 -9.60
C GLU A 34 0.90 -1.40 -8.24
N PRO A 35 0.53 -0.10 -8.10
CA PRO A 35 0.05 0.47 -6.83
C PRO A 35 -1.36 -0.04 -6.47
N LEU A 36 -1.47 -0.66 -5.29
CA LEU A 36 -2.72 -1.26 -4.81
C LEU A 36 -3.58 -0.28 -4.01
N LEU A 37 -2.95 0.49 -3.13
CA LEU A 37 -3.60 1.43 -2.23
C LEU A 37 -2.64 2.53 -1.83
N GLU A 38 -3.21 3.66 -1.45
CA GLU A 38 -2.47 4.85 -1.05
C GLU A 38 -2.59 5.06 0.47
N VAL A 39 -1.46 5.20 1.13
CA VAL A 39 -1.36 5.42 2.58
C VAL A 39 -0.82 6.82 2.84
N ALA A 40 -1.65 7.65 3.44
CA ALA A 40 -1.25 8.95 3.95
C ALA A 40 -0.72 8.79 5.37
N THR A 41 0.51 9.26 5.60
CA THR A 41 1.14 9.26 6.92
C THR A 41 1.32 10.69 7.41
N ASP A 42 1.63 10.87 8.69
CA ASP A 42 1.85 12.20 9.30
C ASP A 42 2.96 13.02 8.61
N LYS A 43 3.88 12.35 7.89
CA LYS A 43 5.03 13.01 7.25
C LYS A 43 5.06 12.96 5.73
N VAL A 44 4.61 11.86 5.11
CA VAL A 44 4.70 11.67 3.66
C VAL A 44 3.63 10.70 3.16
N ASP A 45 3.08 10.98 1.99
CA ASP A 45 2.22 10.07 1.26
C ASP A 45 3.06 8.93 0.66
N THR A 46 2.56 7.71 0.78
CA THR A 46 3.25 6.49 0.35
C THR A 46 2.27 5.53 -0.33
N GLU A 47 2.70 4.92 -1.42
CA GLU A 47 1.92 3.92 -2.15
C GLU A 47 2.40 2.50 -1.81
N VAL A 48 1.48 1.55 -1.71
CA VAL A 48 1.81 0.14 -1.48
C VAL A 48 1.77 -0.59 -2.82
N PRO A 49 2.93 -0.97 -3.40
CA PRO A 49 2.97 -1.74 -4.64
C PRO A 49 2.60 -3.21 -4.39
N SER A 50 2.15 -3.89 -5.43
CA SER A 50 1.94 -5.33 -5.40
C SER A 50 3.30 -6.07 -5.31
N PRO A 51 3.43 -7.06 -4.40
CA PRO A 51 4.54 -8.01 -4.41
C PRO A 51 4.48 -8.97 -5.61
#